data_AF-A0A9E4CCC2-F1
#
_entry.id   AF-A0A9E4CCC2-F1
#
_cell.length_a   1.000
_cell.length_b   1.000
_cell.length_c   1.000
_cell.angle_alpha   90.00
_cell.angle_beta   90.00
_cell.angle_gamma   90.00
#
_symmetry.space_group_name_H-M   'P 1'
#
loop_
_entity.id
_entity.type
_entity.pdbx_description
1 polymer ?
#
loop_
_entity_poly.entity_id
_entity_poly.type
_entity_poly.pdbx_seq_one_letter_code
_entity_poly.pdbx_strand_id
1 'polypeptide(L)'
;MSTYQPRFPLPKLRSRRSHLVPFAIGLLLLFGQTNLTRAISLWQIVTVDTDNVGAQLSLALDAAGNPVISYLDAVNEDLKLLRCNDHRCSGNDESIQIVDSLDNVGWHSSLALDAADNPVISYVDRSNLALKLVHCNDHSCSGNDESIQTLDRAGFVGEFASLRLDRAGYPVISYADTTNGDLKLIHCNDPNCSGDDESIQRIDSEGTVGAYSSLQLDANGYPVISYFDQTNFDLKLAHCNDVNCAGNDESIQTVDSTDEVGAFTSLILDQAGHPVISYYDTTNSALKLAHCNDTDCRGNDESIQTVDSSGAVGGHSSLALNAAGHPIISYLDAGNGDLKLVRCNDANCSGNDDQIEVVDSAGQVGSNTSLLLDAAGLPVIAYHDDGNAALKLARLIEEPGEFIGSCGGYDVRRTGNRYSADGWQGAIKVGTTGNDTLIGTRGPTLILGLAGNDWLRGRGDADLLCGGDGVDFLQGFGGNDLLDGGNDNDVLNGGRGDYDQ
;
A
#
# COMPACT_ATOMS: atom_id res chain seq x y z
N MET A 1 15.02 -62.81 46.97
CA MET A 1 14.26 -63.49 48.04
C MET A 1 12.80 -63.06 47.90
N SER A 2 11.99 -63.85 47.17
CA SER A 2 11.02 -64.81 47.72
C SER A 2 9.96 -64.13 48.59
N THR A 3 8.86 -63.66 47.98
CA THR A 3 7.52 -64.31 47.97
C THR A 3 6.89 -64.46 49.35
N TYR A 4 5.72 -63.83 49.58
CA TYR A 4 4.61 -64.46 50.29
C TYR A 4 3.29 -63.69 50.07
N GLN A 5 2.31 -64.36 49.47
CA GLN A 5 0.88 -64.08 49.64
C GLN A 5 0.25 -65.33 50.25
N PRO A 6 -0.85 -65.17 51.02
CA PRO A 6 -1.95 -66.13 50.92
C PRO A 6 -3.32 -65.48 50.65
N ARG A 7 -4.22 -66.34 50.18
CA ARG A 7 -5.45 -66.10 49.42
C ARG A 7 -6.73 -66.40 50.25
N PHE A 8 -7.80 -65.59 50.00
CA PHE A 8 -9.25 -65.93 49.83
C PHE A 8 -10.08 -66.52 51.01
N PRO A 9 -11.41 -66.21 51.13
CA PRO A 9 -12.45 -66.60 50.14
C PRO A 9 -13.58 -65.61 49.81
N LEU A 10 -14.19 -65.80 48.63
CA LEU A 10 -15.50 -65.28 48.17
C LEU A 10 -16.55 -66.40 48.27
N PRO A 11 -17.84 -66.05 48.51
CA PRO A 11 -18.89 -66.25 47.49
C PRO A 11 -19.98 -65.15 47.55
N LYS A 12 -20.90 -64.88 46.62
CA LYS A 12 -21.37 -65.47 45.35
C LYS A 12 -22.18 -64.42 44.58
N LEU A 13 -22.25 -64.61 43.27
CA LEU A 13 -22.90 -63.81 42.23
C LEU A 13 -24.43 -63.62 42.35
N ARG A 14 -24.93 -62.48 41.85
CA ARG A 14 -26.07 -62.49 40.91
C ARG A 14 -25.95 -61.40 39.83
N SER A 15 -26.29 -61.84 38.63
CA SER A 15 -26.11 -61.24 37.30
C SER A 15 -27.19 -60.22 36.96
N ARG A 16 -26.83 -59.13 36.26
CA ARG A 16 -27.25 -58.84 34.87
C ARG A 16 -26.57 -57.54 34.32
N ARG A 17 -26.21 -57.61 33.03
CA ARG A 17 -25.67 -56.56 32.12
C ARG A 17 -26.59 -55.33 32.10
N SER A 18 -26.17 -54.08 31.80
CA SER A 18 -25.45 -53.61 30.60
C SER A 18 -25.10 -52.11 30.69
N HIS A 19 -23.91 -51.75 30.17
CA HIS A 19 -23.48 -50.50 29.51
C HIS A 19 -23.77 -49.09 30.10
N LEU A 20 -22.67 -48.47 30.58
CA LEU A 20 -22.13 -47.10 30.32
C LEU A 20 -23.07 -45.85 30.31
N VAL A 21 -22.74 -44.93 31.23
CA VAL A 21 -23.11 -43.51 31.46
C VAL A 21 -22.27 -42.63 30.47
N PRO A 22 -22.57 -41.35 30.07
CA PRO A 22 -23.13 -40.22 30.86
C PRO A 22 -24.05 -39.18 30.17
N PHE A 23 -24.64 -38.28 31.00
CA PHE A 23 -24.79 -36.80 30.85
C PHE A 23 -26.16 -36.23 31.27
N ALA A 24 -26.13 -35.38 32.30
CA ALA A 24 -27.17 -34.45 32.78
C ALA A 24 -26.49 -33.59 33.88
N ILE A 25 -26.63 -32.27 34.09
CA ILE A 25 -27.46 -31.14 33.63
C ILE A 25 -26.72 -29.86 34.11
N GLY A 26 -26.86 -28.74 33.41
CA GLY A 26 -26.56 -27.39 33.94
C GLY A 26 -27.04 -26.31 32.95
N LEU A 27 -28.30 -25.90 33.06
CA LEU A 27 -28.77 -24.61 33.60
C LEU A 27 -28.61 -23.42 32.61
N LEU A 28 -29.76 -23.04 32.04
CA LEU A 28 -30.02 -21.91 31.17
C LEU A 28 -29.97 -20.58 31.96
N LEU A 29 -29.17 -19.61 31.53
CA LEU A 29 -29.26 -18.20 31.93
C LEU A 29 -29.08 -17.30 30.69
N LEU A 30 -29.77 -16.17 30.73
CA LEU A 30 -30.28 -15.39 29.61
C LEU A 30 -29.21 -14.72 28.74
N PHE A 31 -29.55 -14.60 27.45
CA PHE A 31 -28.89 -13.78 26.44
C PHE A 31 -28.77 -12.31 26.87
N GLY A 32 -27.53 -11.85 26.96
CA GLY A 32 -27.14 -10.45 26.93
C GLY A 32 -25.85 -10.35 26.12
N GLN A 33 -25.92 -10.64 24.82
CA GLN A 33 -24.80 -10.39 23.90
C GLN A 33 -24.80 -8.91 23.55
N THR A 34 -24.01 -8.11 24.27
CA THR A 34 -23.31 -7.01 23.61
C THR A 34 -22.07 -7.59 22.95
N ASN A 35 -22.26 -8.25 21.80
CA ASN A 35 -21.14 -8.54 20.90
C ASN A 35 -20.74 -7.23 20.24
N LEU A 36 -19.95 -6.42 20.94
CA LEU A 36 -18.99 -5.56 20.26
C LEU A 36 -17.89 -6.49 19.76
N THR A 37 -18.14 -7.17 18.64
CA THR A 37 -17.05 -7.73 17.83
C THR A 37 -16.25 -6.54 17.36
N ARG A 38 -15.16 -6.23 18.07
CA ARG A 38 -14.11 -5.34 17.56
C ARG A 38 -13.69 -5.95 16.22
N ALA A 39 -13.85 -5.21 15.12
CA ALA A 39 -13.35 -5.64 13.82
C ALA A 39 -11.88 -6.02 14.00
N ILE A 40 -11.54 -7.26 13.70
CA ILE A 40 -10.14 -7.69 13.65
C ILE A 40 -9.66 -7.16 12.32
N SER A 41 -8.70 -6.22 12.31
CA SER A 41 -8.06 -5.85 11.06
C SER A 41 -7.29 -7.07 10.55
N LEU A 42 -7.60 -7.53 9.33
CA LEU A 42 -6.89 -8.62 8.68
C LEU A 42 -6.05 -8.04 7.54
N TRP A 43 -4.77 -8.37 7.57
CA TRP A 43 -3.87 -8.10 6.45
C TRP A 43 -4.14 -9.10 5.33
N GLN A 44 -4.49 -8.60 4.15
CA GLN A 44 -4.43 -9.40 2.93
C GLN A 44 -3.00 -9.29 2.38
N ILE A 45 -2.30 -10.40 2.37
CA ILE A 45 -0.93 -10.50 1.86
C ILE A 45 -0.94 -11.39 0.63
N VAL A 46 -0.38 -10.87 -0.47
CA VAL A 46 -0.26 -11.57 -1.73
C VAL A 46 1.18 -11.51 -2.23
N THR A 47 1.66 -12.62 -2.76
CA THR A 47 2.91 -12.65 -3.54
C THR A 47 2.54 -12.35 -4.98
N VAL A 48 3.10 -11.28 -5.52
CA VAL A 48 2.72 -10.74 -6.84
C VAL A 48 3.73 -11.07 -7.93
N ASP A 49 5.01 -11.25 -7.58
CA ASP A 49 6.05 -11.73 -8.48
C ASP A 49 7.10 -12.53 -7.69
N THR A 50 7.78 -13.46 -8.36
CA THR A 50 8.80 -14.35 -7.78
C THR A 50 10.07 -14.35 -8.65
N ASP A 51 11.05 -15.18 -8.31
CA ASP A 51 12.33 -15.31 -9.02
C ASP A 51 13.33 -14.16 -8.77
N ASN A 52 13.51 -13.79 -7.49
CA ASN A 52 14.47 -12.79 -7.02
C ASN A 52 14.21 -11.39 -7.59
N VAL A 53 12.99 -10.95 -7.28
CA VAL A 53 12.39 -9.68 -7.67
C VAL A 53 11.91 -8.93 -6.44
N GLY A 54 11.68 -7.63 -6.58
CA GLY A 54 11.09 -6.80 -5.52
C GLY A 54 12.11 -6.01 -4.70
N ALA A 55 13.41 -6.21 -4.93
CA ALA A 55 14.40 -5.25 -4.47
C ALA A 55 14.23 -3.91 -5.21
N GLN A 56 14.63 -2.80 -4.57
CA GLN A 56 14.64 -1.46 -5.19
C GLN A 56 13.26 -0.99 -5.69
N LEU A 57 12.19 -1.39 -5.01
CA LEU A 57 10.82 -1.11 -5.44
C LEU A 57 10.37 0.33 -5.15
N SER A 58 9.38 0.78 -5.89
CA SER A 58 8.59 1.98 -5.61
C SER A 58 7.13 1.72 -5.92
N LEU A 59 6.24 2.11 -5.00
CA LEU A 59 4.79 1.96 -5.13
C LEU A 59 4.13 3.29 -5.50
N ALA A 60 3.17 3.23 -6.42
CA ALA A 60 2.18 4.27 -6.68
C ALA A 60 0.77 3.65 -6.69
N LEU A 61 -0.26 4.49 -6.53
CA LEU A 61 -1.66 4.09 -6.72
C LEU A 61 -2.21 4.87 -7.92
N ASP A 62 -2.88 4.18 -8.84
CA ASP A 62 -3.60 4.85 -9.94
C ASP A 62 -4.86 5.58 -9.43
N ALA A 63 -5.52 6.35 -10.31
CA ALA A 63 -6.73 7.08 -9.94
C ALA A 63 -7.89 6.18 -9.47
N ALA A 64 -7.89 4.90 -9.84
CA ALA A 64 -8.84 3.92 -9.33
C ALA A 64 -8.43 3.37 -7.96
N GLY A 65 -7.18 3.58 -7.51
CA GLY A 65 -6.62 3.10 -6.25
C GLY A 65 -5.92 1.74 -6.37
N ASN A 66 -5.62 1.28 -7.59
CA ASN A 66 -4.91 0.02 -7.80
C ASN A 66 -3.40 0.23 -7.68
N PRO A 67 -2.66 -0.71 -7.07
CA PRO A 67 -1.21 -0.65 -6.98
C PRO A 67 -0.51 -0.73 -8.34
N VAL A 68 0.48 0.14 -8.52
CA VAL A 68 1.47 0.12 -9.60
C VAL A 68 2.85 0.11 -8.96
N ILE A 69 3.70 -0.84 -9.32
CA ILE A 69 4.99 -1.06 -8.64
C ILE A 69 6.10 -1.19 -9.67
N SER A 70 7.09 -0.30 -9.62
CA SER A 70 8.37 -0.50 -10.32
C SER A 70 9.32 -1.28 -9.42
N TYR A 71 10.12 -2.17 -9.99
CA TYR A 71 11.10 -2.95 -9.22
C TYR A 71 12.21 -3.53 -10.10
N LEU A 72 13.32 -3.88 -9.46
CA LEU A 72 14.44 -4.59 -10.08
C LEU A 72 14.12 -6.10 -10.16
N ASP A 73 14.30 -6.68 -11.34
CA ASP A 73 14.54 -8.11 -11.50
C ASP A 73 16.04 -8.36 -11.39
N ALA A 74 16.51 -8.85 -10.25
CA ALA A 74 17.93 -9.01 -9.99
C ALA A 74 18.55 -10.23 -10.69
N VAL A 75 17.74 -11.12 -11.28
CA VAL A 75 18.22 -12.28 -12.04
C VAL A 75 18.49 -11.89 -13.48
N ASN A 76 17.56 -11.16 -14.09
CA ASN A 76 17.67 -10.73 -15.47
C ASN A 76 18.36 -9.35 -15.60
N GLU A 77 18.52 -8.63 -14.48
CA GLU A 77 19.07 -7.28 -14.40
C GLU A 77 18.19 -6.23 -15.11
N ASP A 78 16.87 -6.46 -15.10
CA ASP A 78 15.87 -5.67 -15.81
C ASP A 78 15.08 -4.75 -14.86
N LEU A 79 14.58 -3.63 -15.40
CA LEU A 79 13.51 -2.85 -14.77
C LEU A 79 12.16 -3.47 -15.15
N LYS A 80 11.37 -3.85 -14.15
CA LYS A 80 10.00 -4.34 -14.33
C LYS A 80 8.98 -3.38 -13.73
N LEU A 81 7.76 -3.48 -14.26
CA LEU A 81 6.57 -2.80 -13.80
C LEU A 81 5.42 -3.79 -13.61
N LEU A 82 4.91 -3.88 -12.38
CA LEU A 82 3.67 -4.56 -12.05
C LEU A 82 2.53 -3.54 -12.03
N ARG A 83 1.40 -3.90 -12.62
CA ARG A 83 0.12 -3.22 -12.45
C ARG A 83 -0.94 -4.20 -12.03
N CYS A 84 -1.54 -3.93 -10.90
CA CYS A 84 -2.70 -4.67 -10.43
C CYS A 84 -3.93 -4.21 -11.22
N ASN A 85 -4.74 -5.16 -11.67
CA ASN A 85 -6.03 -4.91 -12.33
C ASN A 85 -7.13 -4.48 -11.35
N ASP A 86 -6.97 -4.82 -10.07
CA ASP A 86 -7.83 -4.44 -8.97
C ASP A 86 -7.01 -4.11 -7.71
N HIS A 87 -7.69 -3.59 -6.70
CA HIS A 87 -7.05 -3.18 -5.44
C HIS A 87 -6.50 -4.34 -4.61
N ARG A 88 -6.90 -5.59 -4.88
CA ARG A 88 -6.44 -6.78 -4.16
C ARG A 88 -5.11 -7.28 -4.71
N CYS A 89 -4.80 -6.97 -5.98
CA CYS A 89 -3.64 -7.53 -6.67
C CYS A 89 -3.58 -9.06 -6.50
N SER A 90 -4.75 -9.69 -6.66
CA SER A 90 -4.91 -11.12 -6.54
C SER A 90 -5.74 -11.66 -7.70
N GLY A 91 -5.35 -12.80 -8.26
CA GLY A 91 -6.09 -13.40 -9.36
C GLY A 91 -5.19 -14.09 -10.37
N ASN A 92 -3.90 -13.75 -10.38
CA ASN A 92 -2.93 -14.13 -11.42
C ASN A 92 -3.29 -13.54 -12.79
N ASP A 93 -3.91 -12.36 -12.79
CA ASP A 93 -4.28 -11.59 -13.97
C ASP A 93 -3.71 -10.16 -13.94
N GLU A 94 -2.75 -9.93 -13.03
CA GLU A 94 -1.93 -8.73 -12.96
C GLU A 94 -1.00 -8.63 -14.17
N SER A 95 -0.74 -7.40 -14.63
CA SER A 95 0.17 -7.14 -15.75
C SER A 95 1.57 -6.92 -15.22
N ILE A 96 2.53 -7.73 -15.64
CA ILE A 96 3.96 -7.52 -15.43
C ILE A 96 4.62 -7.23 -16.77
N GLN A 97 5.23 -6.06 -16.89
CA GLN A 97 5.97 -5.64 -18.07
C GLN A 97 7.46 -5.48 -17.76
N ILE A 98 8.30 -5.87 -18.71
CA ILE A 98 9.72 -5.54 -18.73
C ILE A 98 9.83 -4.18 -19.43
N VAL A 99 10.26 -3.16 -18.70
CA VAL A 99 10.28 -1.76 -19.18
C VAL A 99 11.62 -1.40 -19.82
N ASP A 100 12.72 -1.85 -19.22
CA ASP A 100 14.06 -1.71 -19.78
C ASP A 100 14.87 -2.97 -19.44
N SER A 101 15.53 -3.52 -20.45
CA SER A 101 16.29 -4.78 -20.38
C SER A 101 17.58 -4.74 -21.19
N LEU A 102 18.04 -3.55 -21.60
CA LEU A 102 19.19 -3.42 -22.50
C LEU A 102 20.53 -3.59 -21.78
N ASP A 103 20.56 -3.32 -20.48
CA ASP A 103 21.73 -3.23 -19.61
C ASP A 103 21.34 -3.68 -18.19
N ASN A 104 22.24 -3.55 -17.22
CA ASN A 104 21.92 -3.79 -15.81
C ASN A 104 21.20 -2.57 -15.23
N VAL A 105 19.87 -2.59 -15.26
CA VAL A 105 18.99 -1.44 -15.01
C VAL A 105 17.96 -1.72 -13.92
N GLY A 106 17.26 -0.69 -13.46
CA GLY A 106 16.19 -0.82 -12.46
C GLY A 106 16.62 -0.63 -11.01
N TRP A 107 17.89 -0.31 -10.77
CA TRP A 107 18.40 -0.01 -9.44
C TRP A 107 17.84 1.32 -8.93
N HIS A 108 17.52 1.40 -7.63
CA HIS A 108 16.96 2.58 -6.97
C HIS A 108 15.79 3.20 -7.75
N SER A 109 14.87 2.36 -8.23
CA SER A 109 13.72 2.86 -8.99
C SER A 109 12.83 3.75 -8.13
N SER A 110 12.35 4.84 -8.72
CA SER A 110 11.34 5.71 -8.11
C SER A 110 10.25 5.99 -9.13
N LEU A 111 9.01 5.76 -8.73
CA LEU A 111 7.83 5.75 -9.60
C LEU A 111 6.89 6.90 -9.20
N ALA A 112 6.42 7.61 -10.22
CA ALA A 112 5.25 8.48 -10.15
C ALA A 112 4.30 8.13 -11.30
N LEU A 113 3.04 8.54 -11.18
CA LEU A 113 2.07 8.44 -12.27
C LEU A 113 1.73 9.85 -12.78
N ASP A 114 1.66 10.01 -14.09
CA ASP A 114 1.21 11.26 -14.69
C ASP A 114 -0.31 11.46 -14.53
N ALA A 115 -0.83 12.59 -15.01
CA ALA A 115 -2.26 12.91 -14.89
C ALA A 115 -3.19 11.96 -15.68
N ALA A 116 -2.62 11.13 -16.55
CA ALA A 116 -3.31 10.08 -17.28
C ALA A 116 -2.93 8.70 -16.75
N ASP A 117 -2.48 8.57 -15.49
CA ASP A 117 -2.03 7.32 -14.86
C ASP A 117 -0.95 6.54 -15.66
N ASN A 118 -0.16 7.21 -16.51
CA ASN A 118 0.97 6.56 -17.16
C ASN A 118 2.19 6.58 -16.22
N PRO A 119 2.94 5.47 -16.13
CA PRO A 119 4.13 5.41 -15.30
C PRO A 119 5.25 6.34 -15.78
N VAL A 120 5.86 7.05 -14.83
CA VAL A 120 7.10 7.78 -14.97
C VAL A 120 8.08 7.22 -13.94
N ILE A 121 9.20 6.68 -14.39
CA ILE A 121 10.11 5.93 -13.51
C ILE A 121 11.54 6.43 -13.71
N SER A 122 12.15 6.94 -12.65
CA SER A 122 13.60 7.18 -12.62
C SER A 122 14.30 5.92 -12.11
N TYR A 123 15.45 5.56 -12.68
CA TYR A 123 16.20 4.37 -12.28
C TYR A 123 17.67 4.48 -12.66
N VAL A 124 18.51 3.70 -11.99
CA VAL A 124 19.95 3.63 -12.27
C VAL A 124 20.25 2.51 -13.26
N ASP A 125 21.06 2.86 -14.25
CA ASP A 125 21.77 1.96 -15.14
C ASP A 125 23.18 1.75 -14.58
N ARG A 126 23.40 0.58 -13.99
CA ARG A 126 24.66 0.19 -13.36
C ARG A 126 25.74 -0.19 -14.37
N SER A 127 25.37 -0.56 -15.60
CA SER A 127 26.34 -0.83 -16.67
C SER A 127 27.00 0.47 -17.13
N ASN A 128 26.18 1.52 -17.28
CA ASN A 128 26.61 2.81 -17.81
C ASN A 128 26.88 3.86 -16.71
N LEU A 129 26.66 3.50 -15.45
CA LEU A 129 26.80 4.37 -14.28
C LEU A 129 25.91 5.62 -14.39
N ALA A 130 24.70 5.49 -14.91
CA ALA A 130 23.87 6.61 -15.30
C ALA A 130 22.50 6.61 -14.63
N LEU A 131 21.96 7.81 -14.39
CA LEU A 131 20.57 8.00 -14.05
C LEU A 131 19.75 8.06 -15.36
N LYS A 132 18.73 7.21 -15.45
CA LYS A 132 17.79 7.17 -16.56
C LYS A 132 16.38 7.49 -16.08
N LEU A 133 15.54 7.89 -17.03
CA LEU A 133 14.11 8.07 -16.85
C LEU A 133 13.39 7.39 -17.99
N VAL A 134 12.31 6.70 -17.67
CA VAL A 134 11.30 6.28 -18.63
C VAL A 134 9.99 7.01 -18.36
N HIS A 135 9.41 7.62 -19.39
CA HIS A 135 8.01 8.05 -19.40
C HIS A 135 7.25 7.12 -20.36
N CYS A 136 6.38 6.28 -19.80
CA CYS A 136 5.53 5.40 -20.57
C CYS A 136 4.47 6.24 -21.30
N ASN A 137 4.24 5.95 -22.57
CA ASN A 137 3.26 6.65 -23.40
C ASN A 137 1.81 6.15 -23.16
N ASP A 138 1.67 5.05 -22.42
CA ASP A 138 0.42 4.45 -22.02
C ASP A 138 0.54 3.76 -20.65
N HIS A 139 -0.61 3.33 -20.13
CA HIS A 139 -0.66 2.71 -18.82
C HIS A 139 -0.05 1.30 -18.77
N SER A 140 0.13 0.62 -19.89
CA SER A 140 0.77 -0.70 -19.90
C SER A 140 2.28 -0.59 -19.81
N CYS A 141 2.87 0.50 -20.32
CA CYS A 141 4.31 0.61 -20.51
C CYS A 141 4.84 -0.59 -21.33
N SER A 142 4.15 -0.89 -22.43
CA SER A 142 4.50 -1.98 -23.34
C SER A 142 4.52 -1.47 -24.78
N GLY A 143 5.49 -1.93 -25.58
CA GLY A 143 5.52 -1.60 -27.01
C GLY A 143 6.90 -1.28 -27.56
N ASN A 144 7.87 -0.99 -26.70
CA ASN A 144 9.20 -0.46 -27.07
C ASN A 144 9.11 0.92 -27.75
N ASP A 145 8.09 1.71 -27.41
CA ASP A 145 7.87 3.07 -27.89
C ASP A 145 7.74 4.09 -26.73
N GLU A 146 8.16 3.66 -25.54
CA GLU A 146 8.34 4.47 -24.34
C GLU A 146 9.51 5.46 -24.51
N SER A 147 9.40 6.63 -23.88
CA SER A 147 10.49 7.62 -23.89
C SER A 147 11.50 7.27 -22.80
N ILE A 148 12.62 6.67 -23.19
CA ILE A 148 13.75 6.41 -22.29
C ILE A 148 14.86 7.43 -22.53
N GLN A 149 15.21 8.20 -21.50
CA GLN A 149 16.25 9.22 -21.53
C GLN A 149 17.36 8.88 -20.52
N THR A 150 18.60 9.24 -20.88
CA THR A 150 19.74 9.22 -19.95
C THR A 150 19.99 10.64 -19.46
N LEU A 151 19.71 10.91 -18.19
CA LEU A 151 19.66 12.28 -17.65
C LEU A 151 21.00 12.76 -17.10
N ASP A 152 21.71 11.90 -16.34
CA ASP A 152 23.05 12.18 -15.84
C ASP A 152 23.91 10.92 -16.00
N ARG A 153 25.16 11.11 -16.41
CA ARG A 153 26.15 10.06 -16.71
C ARG A 153 27.57 10.47 -16.27
N ALA A 154 27.69 11.56 -15.50
CA ALA A 154 28.97 12.11 -15.10
C ALA A 154 29.50 11.42 -13.82
N GLY A 155 29.91 10.16 -13.94
CA GLY A 155 30.30 9.32 -12.81
C GLY A 155 29.13 8.45 -12.35
N PHE A 156 29.32 7.72 -11.26
CA PHE A 156 28.29 6.88 -10.64
C PHE A 156 27.23 7.76 -9.95
N VAL A 157 26.13 7.99 -10.67
CA VAL A 157 25.04 8.89 -10.29
C VAL A 157 23.70 8.15 -10.26
N GLY A 158 22.73 8.74 -9.55
CA GLY A 158 21.33 8.31 -9.57
C GLY A 158 20.93 7.41 -8.40
N GLU A 159 21.87 7.02 -7.54
CA GLU A 159 21.57 6.16 -6.39
C GLU A 159 20.62 6.86 -5.44
N PHE A 160 19.72 6.06 -4.84
CA PHE A 160 18.67 6.54 -3.94
C PHE A 160 17.79 7.64 -4.53
N ALA A 161 17.50 7.54 -5.82
CA ALA A 161 16.66 8.51 -6.51
C ALA A 161 15.26 8.62 -5.87
N SER A 162 14.74 9.84 -5.81
CA SER A 162 13.36 10.11 -5.44
C SER A 162 12.74 11.03 -6.48
N LEU A 163 11.71 10.52 -7.17
CA LEU A 163 11.02 11.20 -8.27
C LEU A 163 9.70 11.80 -7.79
N ARG A 164 9.43 13.02 -8.25
CA ARG A 164 8.11 13.66 -8.21
C ARG A 164 7.81 14.33 -9.54
N LEU A 165 6.52 14.46 -9.85
CA LEU A 165 6.07 15.29 -10.95
C LEU A 165 5.61 16.64 -10.39
N ASP A 166 6.05 17.72 -11.03
CA ASP A 166 5.52 19.04 -10.72
C ASP A 166 4.08 19.21 -11.23
N ARG A 167 3.49 20.40 -11.02
CA ARG A 167 2.10 20.68 -11.45
C ARG A 167 1.90 20.65 -12.97
N ALA A 168 2.96 20.81 -13.76
CA ALA A 168 2.93 20.69 -15.21
C ALA A 168 3.16 19.25 -15.69
N GLY A 169 3.46 18.32 -14.77
CA GLY A 169 3.80 16.94 -15.08
C GLY A 169 5.27 16.75 -15.43
N TYR A 170 6.15 17.70 -15.10
CA TYR A 170 7.58 17.58 -15.40
C TYR A 170 8.31 16.85 -14.27
N PRO A 171 9.17 15.88 -14.60
CA PRO A 171 9.96 15.16 -13.60
C PRO A 171 10.91 16.06 -12.81
N VAL A 172 10.91 15.87 -11.50
CA VAL A 172 11.84 16.44 -10.52
C VAL A 172 12.45 15.27 -9.74
N ILE A 173 13.77 15.14 -9.73
CA ILE A 173 14.46 13.95 -9.21
C ILE A 173 15.60 14.38 -8.32
N SER A 174 15.56 14.01 -7.03
CA SER A 174 16.74 14.09 -6.15
C SER A 174 17.52 12.78 -6.22
N TYR A 175 18.85 12.83 -6.18
CA TYR A 175 19.69 11.64 -6.24
C TYR A 175 21.10 11.88 -5.71
N ALA A 176 21.80 10.81 -5.34
CA ALA A 176 23.20 10.86 -4.96
C ALA A 176 24.14 10.71 -6.18
N ASP A 177 25.16 11.56 -6.24
CA ASP A 177 26.35 11.38 -7.04
C ASP A 177 27.43 10.77 -6.14
N THR A 178 27.54 9.44 -6.13
CA THR A 178 28.46 8.75 -5.22
C THR A 178 29.92 8.87 -5.67
N THR A 179 30.18 9.32 -6.90
CA THR A 179 31.53 9.59 -7.38
C THR A 179 32.10 10.88 -6.79
N ASN A 180 31.27 11.92 -6.71
CA ASN A 180 31.68 13.21 -6.18
C ASN A 180 31.30 13.39 -4.69
N GLY A 181 30.37 12.58 -4.18
CA GLY A 181 29.82 12.70 -2.83
C GLY A 181 28.65 13.69 -2.73
N ASP A 182 28.12 14.17 -3.85
CA ASP A 182 27.15 15.26 -3.88
C ASP A 182 25.70 14.76 -3.81
N LEU A 183 24.82 15.52 -3.18
CA LEU A 183 23.37 15.48 -3.43
C LEU A 183 23.08 16.35 -4.66
N LYS A 184 22.41 15.78 -5.65
CA LYS A 184 21.98 16.47 -6.87
C LYS A 184 20.48 16.48 -7.03
N LEU A 185 20.00 17.44 -7.83
CA LEU A 185 18.63 17.52 -8.30
C LEU A 185 18.61 17.72 -9.82
N ILE A 186 17.74 16.99 -10.50
CA ILE A 186 17.30 17.32 -11.86
C ILE A 186 15.87 17.86 -11.81
N HIS A 187 15.62 18.96 -12.52
CA HIS A 187 14.27 19.41 -12.90
C HIS A 187 14.18 19.47 -14.42
N CYS A 188 13.32 18.64 -15.00
CA CYS A 188 13.09 18.61 -16.42
C CYS A 188 12.23 19.79 -16.88
N ASN A 189 12.45 20.24 -18.11
CA ASN A 189 11.71 21.34 -18.72
C ASN A 189 10.54 20.86 -19.60
N ASP A 190 10.37 19.54 -19.73
CA ASP A 190 9.30 18.86 -20.45
C ASP A 190 8.99 17.49 -19.78
N PRO A 191 7.83 16.86 -20.08
CA PRO A 191 7.41 15.61 -19.43
C PRO A 191 8.34 14.42 -19.67
N ASN A 192 9.02 14.38 -20.82
CA ASN A 192 9.88 13.28 -21.22
C ASN A 192 11.35 13.52 -20.87
N CYS A 193 11.73 14.69 -20.34
CA CYS A 193 13.13 15.09 -20.12
C CYS A 193 14.01 14.91 -21.37
N SER A 194 13.54 15.44 -22.49
CA SER A 194 14.16 15.24 -23.79
C SER A 194 14.92 16.48 -24.24
N GLY A 195 16.21 16.31 -24.58
CA GLY A 195 16.97 17.38 -25.23
C GLY A 195 18.34 17.69 -24.64
N ASP A 196 18.74 17.01 -23.56
CA ASP A 196 19.99 17.28 -22.82
C ASP A 196 20.06 18.76 -22.31
N ASP A 197 18.92 19.38 -22.03
CA ASP A 197 18.80 20.78 -21.58
C ASP A 197 18.01 20.94 -20.26
N GLU A 198 17.91 19.85 -19.50
CA GLU A 198 17.34 19.80 -18.16
C GLU A 198 18.22 20.56 -17.15
N SER A 199 17.59 21.11 -16.10
CA SER A 199 18.33 21.76 -15.02
C SER A 199 18.92 20.70 -14.10
N ILE A 200 20.25 20.61 -14.01
CA ILE A 200 20.96 19.77 -13.05
C ILE A 200 21.70 20.64 -12.05
N GLN A 201 21.30 20.58 -10.78
CA GLN A 201 21.93 21.35 -9.70
C GLN A 201 22.60 20.42 -8.68
N ARG A 202 23.71 20.90 -8.12
CA ARG A 202 24.35 20.29 -6.95
C ARG A 202 23.86 21.04 -5.73
N ILE A 203 23.16 20.34 -4.85
CA ILE A 203 22.45 20.94 -3.71
C ILE A 203 23.35 20.96 -2.48
N ASP A 204 23.98 19.82 -2.18
CA ASP A 204 24.93 19.70 -1.08
C ASP A 204 26.16 18.94 -1.57
N SER A 205 27.34 19.48 -1.27
CA SER A 205 28.64 18.92 -1.66
C SER A 205 29.63 18.87 -0.49
N GLU A 206 29.16 19.10 0.73
CA GLU A 206 30.01 19.07 1.92
C GLU A 206 30.14 17.63 2.46
N GLY A 207 31.08 16.88 1.87
CA GLY A 207 31.33 15.48 2.21
C GLY A 207 30.60 14.52 1.27
N THR A 208 30.44 13.26 1.68
CA THR A 208 29.57 12.28 1.04
C THR A 208 28.15 12.39 1.63
N VAL A 209 27.23 12.93 0.84
CA VAL A 209 25.83 13.21 1.22
C VAL A 209 24.84 12.65 0.18
N GLY A 210 23.54 12.76 0.47
CA GLY A 210 22.47 12.45 -0.48
C GLY A 210 21.97 11.02 -0.48
N ALA A 211 22.53 10.13 0.36
CA ALA A 211 22.02 8.77 0.45
C ALA A 211 20.59 8.73 1.02
N TYR A 212 19.81 7.77 0.54
CA TYR A 212 18.40 7.58 0.91
C TYR A 212 17.54 8.83 0.67
N SER A 213 17.84 9.64 -0.35
CA SER A 213 17.12 10.89 -0.57
C SER A 213 15.60 10.67 -0.70
N SER A 214 14.81 11.56 -0.09
CA SER A 214 13.35 11.55 -0.19
C SER A 214 12.84 12.94 -0.55
N LEU A 215 12.15 13.04 -1.69
CA LEU A 215 11.74 14.31 -2.29
C LEU A 215 10.24 14.59 -2.12
N GLN A 216 9.94 15.81 -1.67
CA GLN A 216 8.63 16.43 -1.76
C GLN A 216 8.73 17.76 -2.51
N LEU A 217 7.60 18.21 -3.06
CA LEU A 217 7.47 19.56 -3.61
C LEU A 217 6.51 20.34 -2.69
N ASP A 218 6.93 21.54 -2.28
CA ASP A 218 6.10 22.42 -1.46
C ASP A 218 4.90 22.99 -2.26
N ALA A 219 4.10 23.84 -1.61
CA ALA A 219 2.94 24.47 -2.26
C ALA A 219 3.30 25.42 -3.42
N ASN A 220 4.55 25.88 -3.50
CA ASN A 220 5.10 26.70 -4.58
C ASN A 220 5.78 25.86 -5.68
N GLY A 221 5.96 24.57 -5.45
CA GLY A 221 6.70 23.67 -6.33
C GLY A 221 8.20 23.65 -6.07
N TYR A 222 8.65 24.14 -4.91
CA TYR A 222 10.05 24.13 -4.51
C TYR A 222 10.42 22.77 -3.91
N PRO A 223 11.56 22.17 -4.32
CA PRO A 223 12.02 20.91 -3.77
C PRO A 223 12.36 20.98 -2.28
N VAL A 224 11.85 20.01 -1.53
CA VAL A 224 12.19 19.71 -0.13
C VAL A 224 12.73 18.28 -0.08
N ILE A 225 13.96 18.10 0.40
CA ILE A 225 14.69 16.84 0.30
C ILE A 225 15.24 16.47 1.67
N SER A 226 14.82 15.34 2.23
CA SER A 226 15.54 14.73 3.35
C SER A 226 16.61 13.77 2.82
N TYR A 227 17.74 13.68 3.49
CA TYR A 227 18.84 12.80 3.08
C TYR A 227 19.79 12.48 4.23
N PHE A 228 20.54 11.40 4.05
CA PHE A 228 21.59 10.98 4.97
C PHE A 228 22.95 11.58 4.59
N ASP A 229 23.59 12.22 5.56
CA ASP A 229 24.99 12.62 5.48
C ASP A 229 25.87 11.46 5.96
N GLN A 230 26.48 10.74 5.03
CA GLN A 230 27.33 9.58 5.35
C GLN A 230 28.67 9.99 5.98
N THR A 231 29.06 11.25 5.89
CA THR A 231 30.32 11.75 6.44
C THR A 231 30.19 12.03 7.92
N ASN A 232 29.06 12.64 8.30
CA ASN A 232 28.79 13.04 9.68
C ASN A 232 27.85 12.08 10.42
N PHE A 233 27.19 11.18 9.69
CA PHE A 233 26.16 10.26 10.18
C PHE A 233 24.89 10.96 10.68
N ASP A 234 24.54 12.06 10.00
CA ASP A 234 23.43 12.93 10.38
C ASP A 234 22.24 12.81 9.42
N LEU A 235 21.03 13.09 9.93
CA LEU A 235 19.87 13.41 9.10
C LEU A 235 19.93 14.89 8.70
N LYS A 236 19.87 15.17 7.39
CA LYS A 236 19.81 16.53 6.85
C LYS A 236 18.55 16.76 6.04
N LEU A 237 18.18 18.04 5.93
CA LEU A 237 17.11 18.53 5.07
C LEU A 237 17.62 19.69 4.22
N ALA A 238 17.38 19.62 2.92
CA ALA A 238 17.50 20.75 2.00
C ALA A 238 16.11 21.25 1.61
N HIS A 239 15.89 22.56 1.68
CA HIS A 239 14.70 23.22 1.13
C HIS A 239 15.14 24.32 0.18
N CYS A 240 14.77 24.17 -1.08
CA CYS A 240 15.10 25.11 -2.12
C CYS A 240 14.25 26.36 -2.06
N ASN A 241 14.81 27.49 -2.52
CA ASN A 241 14.10 28.77 -2.57
C ASN A 241 13.51 29.07 -3.95
N ASP A 242 13.71 28.17 -4.93
CA ASP A 242 13.17 28.20 -6.28
C ASP A 242 12.96 26.76 -6.81
N VAL A 243 12.28 26.63 -7.96
CA VAL A 243 11.87 25.34 -8.53
C VAL A 243 13.05 24.48 -9.01
N ASN A 244 14.16 25.11 -9.40
CA ASN A 244 15.33 24.43 -9.92
C ASN A 244 16.42 24.24 -8.86
N CYS A 245 16.28 24.83 -7.66
CA CYS A 245 17.35 24.90 -6.65
C CYS A 245 18.64 25.51 -7.20
N ALA A 246 18.52 26.63 -7.91
CA ALA A 246 19.61 27.25 -8.62
C ALA A 246 20.11 28.48 -7.85
N GLY A 247 21.34 28.40 -7.34
CA GLY A 247 21.92 29.55 -6.65
C GLY A 247 23.01 29.18 -5.66
N ASN A 248 22.98 27.94 -5.13
CA ASN A 248 23.77 27.53 -3.96
C ASN A 248 23.41 28.37 -2.72
N ASP A 249 22.15 28.78 -2.62
CA ASP A 249 21.59 29.56 -1.49
C ASP A 249 20.33 28.90 -0.90
N GLU A 250 20.21 27.58 -1.11
CA GLU A 250 19.19 26.71 -0.54
C GLU A 250 19.38 26.57 0.97
N SER A 251 18.28 26.35 1.69
CA SER A 251 18.33 26.13 3.13
C SER A 251 18.72 24.69 3.42
N ILE A 252 19.92 24.46 3.94
CA ILE A 252 20.38 23.14 4.38
C ILE A 252 20.47 23.12 5.90
N GLN A 253 19.71 22.25 6.55
CA GLN A 253 19.72 22.07 8.00
C GLN A 253 20.12 20.64 8.38
N THR A 254 20.86 20.51 9.48
CA THR A 254 21.03 19.24 10.18
C THR A 254 19.86 19.08 11.14
N VAL A 255 19.03 18.07 10.92
CA VAL A 255 17.78 17.84 11.67
C VAL A 255 18.02 16.98 12.91
N ASP A 256 18.84 15.94 12.78
CA ASP A 256 19.26 15.12 13.92
C ASP A 256 20.72 14.70 13.74
N SER A 257 21.50 14.87 14.80
CA SER A 257 22.94 14.56 14.87
C SER A 257 23.35 13.95 16.21
N THR A 258 22.38 13.40 16.96
CA THR A 258 22.63 12.95 18.36
C THR A 258 23.35 11.60 18.42
N ASP A 259 23.33 10.83 17.33
CA ASP A 259 23.89 9.49 17.14
C ASP A 259 24.12 9.24 15.63
N GLU A 260 24.47 8.02 15.20
CA GLU A 260 24.41 7.66 13.76
C GLU A 260 22.95 7.49 13.32
N VAL A 261 22.39 8.52 12.68
CA VAL A 261 20.98 8.65 12.34
C VAL A 261 20.75 9.08 10.89
N GLY A 262 19.54 8.88 10.37
CA GLY A 262 19.10 9.45 9.10
C GLY A 262 19.10 8.49 7.92
N ALA A 263 19.60 7.26 8.11
CA ALA A 263 19.50 6.21 7.10
C ALA A 263 18.03 5.86 6.80
N PHE A 264 17.74 5.48 5.55
CA PHE A 264 16.38 5.12 5.08
C PHE A 264 15.31 6.17 5.39
N THR A 265 15.66 7.45 5.20
CA THR A 265 14.73 8.55 5.46
C THR A 265 13.55 8.55 4.48
N SER A 266 12.36 8.87 4.99
CA SER A 266 11.14 9.08 4.19
C SER A 266 10.49 10.39 4.61
N LEU A 267 10.28 11.30 3.66
CA LEU A 267 9.78 12.65 3.87
C LEU A 267 8.35 12.79 3.33
N ILE A 268 7.50 13.45 4.11
CA ILE A 268 6.22 14.01 3.68
C ILE A 268 6.06 15.41 4.28
N LEU A 269 5.31 16.29 3.61
CA LEU A 269 4.97 17.60 4.17
C LEU A 269 3.58 17.53 4.79
N ASP A 270 3.43 18.10 5.99
CA ASP A 270 2.11 18.25 6.61
C ASP A 270 1.26 19.34 5.91
N GLN A 271 0.04 19.55 6.40
CA GLN A 271 -0.87 20.54 5.80
C GLN A 271 -0.38 22.00 5.92
N ALA A 272 0.54 22.29 6.85
CA ALA A 272 1.18 23.59 6.99
C ALA A 272 2.44 23.72 6.11
N GLY A 273 2.86 22.63 5.45
CA GLY A 273 4.10 22.57 4.67
C GLY A 273 5.33 22.26 5.52
N HIS A 274 5.17 21.80 6.76
CA HIS A 274 6.30 21.45 7.60
C HIS A 274 6.76 20.01 7.31
N PRO A 275 8.08 19.77 7.24
CA PRO A 275 8.64 18.43 7.06
C PRO A 275 8.30 17.47 8.20
N VAL A 276 7.83 16.28 7.82
CA VAL A 276 7.68 15.10 8.68
C VAL A 276 8.54 13.99 8.10
N ILE A 277 9.47 13.46 8.89
CA ILE A 277 10.56 12.61 8.41
C ILE A 277 10.67 11.37 9.29
N SER A 278 10.39 10.19 8.76
CA SER A 278 10.77 8.93 9.42
C SER A 278 12.20 8.57 9.02
N TYR A 279 12.97 7.97 9.94
CA TYR A 279 14.34 7.57 9.67
C TYR A 279 14.83 6.50 10.66
N TYR A 280 15.91 5.83 10.27
CA TYR A 280 16.57 4.82 11.08
C TYR A 280 17.70 5.42 11.92
N ASP A 281 17.67 5.13 13.21
CA ASP A 281 18.79 5.32 14.14
C ASP A 281 19.62 4.04 14.16
N THR A 282 20.76 4.07 13.50
CA THR A 282 21.63 2.89 13.36
C THR A 282 22.31 2.56 14.68
N THR A 283 22.63 3.57 15.49
CA THR A 283 23.30 3.38 16.79
C THR A 283 22.38 2.64 17.77
N ASN A 284 21.12 3.05 17.84
CA ASN A 284 20.15 2.50 18.77
C ASN A 284 19.27 1.40 18.14
N SER A 285 19.45 1.12 16.86
CA SER A 285 18.64 0.17 16.07
C SER A 285 17.14 0.44 16.19
N ALA A 286 16.75 1.71 16.06
CA ALA A 286 15.40 2.19 16.36
C ALA A 286 14.79 2.98 15.18
N LEU A 287 13.46 2.96 15.10
CA LEU A 287 12.68 3.86 14.26
C LEU A 287 12.53 5.21 14.97
N LYS A 288 12.87 6.29 14.28
CA LYS A 288 12.66 7.67 14.75
C LYS A 288 11.77 8.46 13.79
N LEU A 289 11.16 9.49 14.32
CA LEU A 289 10.37 10.49 13.58
C LEU A 289 10.83 11.89 14.00
N ALA A 290 11.12 12.74 13.01
CA ALA A 290 11.25 14.18 13.19
C ALA A 290 10.01 14.86 12.60
N HIS A 291 9.37 15.73 13.36
CA HIS A 291 8.34 16.66 12.87
C HIS A 291 8.82 18.08 13.13
N CYS A 292 9.09 18.79 12.05
CA CYS A 292 9.53 20.17 12.11
C CYS A 292 8.38 21.11 12.47
N ASN A 293 8.70 22.19 13.17
CA ASN A 293 7.74 23.20 13.58
C ASN A 293 7.69 24.40 12.60
N ASP A 294 8.55 24.38 11.57
CA ASP A 294 8.62 25.33 10.45
C ASP A 294 9.02 24.60 9.15
N THR A 295 9.00 25.32 8.02
CA THR A 295 9.24 24.76 6.67
C THR A 295 10.69 24.37 6.39
N ASP A 296 11.64 24.95 7.11
CA ASP A 296 13.07 24.80 6.89
C ASP A 296 13.74 23.92 7.96
N CYS A 297 13.02 23.50 9.01
CA CYS A 297 13.54 22.83 10.20
C CYS A 297 14.68 23.62 10.85
N ARG A 298 14.45 24.90 11.15
CA ARG A 298 15.47 25.78 11.72
C ARG A 298 15.29 25.92 13.22
N GLY A 299 16.38 25.71 13.96
CA GLY A 299 16.48 26.15 15.35
C GLY A 299 16.80 25.04 16.34
N ASN A 300 16.82 23.78 15.90
CA ASN A 300 17.02 22.61 16.76
C ASN A 300 15.93 22.48 17.83
N ASP A 301 14.69 22.84 17.49
CA ASP A 301 13.51 22.74 18.34
C ASP A 301 12.36 21.93 17.70
N GLU A 302 12.74 21.08 16.73
CA GLU A 302 11.90 20.09 16.09
C GLU A 302 11.50 18.98 17.08
N SER A 303 10.33 18.38 16.87
CA SER A 303 9.91 17.21 17.65
C SER A 303 10.59 15.96 17.11
N ILE A 304 11.56 15.44 17.85
CA ILE A 304 12.22 14.16 17.55
C ILE A 304 11.75 13.09 18.53
N GLN A 305 11.06 12.07 18.03
CA GLN A 305 10.57 10.94 18.82
C GLN A 305 11.25 9.64 18.40
N THR A 306 11.54 8.78 19.38
CA THR A 306 11.81 7.36 19.14
C THR A 306 10.47 6.63 19.15
N VAL A 307 10.07 6.11 17.98
CA VAL A 307 8.73 5.55 17.75
C VAL A 307 8.69 4.05 18.08
N ASP A 308 9.70 3.30 17.65
CA ASP A 308 9.89 1.90 18.04
C ASP A 308 11.38 1.64 18.27
N SER A 309 11.69 1.03 19.42
CA SER A 309 13.05 0.63 19.81
C SER A 309 13.09 -0.81 20.34
N SER A 310 12.04 -1.59 20.07
CA SER A 310 11.90 -2.95 20.58
C SER A 310 12.54 -3.96 19.62
N GLY A 311 13.86 -4.11 19.69
CA GLY A 311 14.64 -4.97 18.81
C GLY A 311 15.43 -4.16 17.80
N ALA A 312 15.87 -4.79 16.71
CA ALA A 312 16.51 -4.10 15.60
C ALA A 312 15.44 -3.70 14.58
N VAL A 313 14.91 -2.48 14.71
CA VAL A 313 13.73 -2.00 13.98
C VAL A 313 14.00 -0.65 13.30
N GLY A 314 13.24 -0.35 12.26
CA GLY A 314 13.19 0.99 11.65
C GLY A 314 13.92 1.13 10.33
N GLY A 315 14.66 0.10 9.91
CA GLY A 315 15.26 0.07 8.57
C GLY A 315 14.20 0.12 7.46
N HIS A 316 14.59 0.67 6.30
CA HIS A 316 13.73 0.81 5.11
C HIS A 316 12.39 1.52 5.37
N SER A 317 12.33 2.48 6.29
CA SER A 317 11.06 3.13 6.66
C SER A 317 10.37 3.81 5.48
N SER A 318 9.04 3.73 5.42
CA SER A 318 8.20 4.47 4.47
C SER A 318 7.03 5.14 5.20
N LEU A 319 6.85 6.43 4.97
CA LEU A 319 5.96 7.29 5.74
C LEU A 319 4.80 7.83 4.88
N ALA A 320 3.60 7.82 5.47
CA ALA A 320 2.44 8.54 4.99
C ALA A 320 1.73 9.27 6.14
N LEU A 321 0.93 10.29 5.83
CA LEU A 321 0.05 10.95 6.81
C LEU A 321 -1.40 10.60 6.52
N ASN A 322 -2.16 10.26 7.57
CA ASN A 322 -3.61 10.12 7.43
C ASN A 322 -4.30 11.50 7.29
N ALA A 323 -5.61 11.51 7.08
CA ALA A 323 -6.38 12.74 6.91
C ALA A 323 -6.33 13.70 8.13
N ALA A 324 -6.01 13.19 9.33
CA ALA A 324 -5.81 13.99 10.53
C ALA A 324 -4.38 14.53 10.68
N GLY A 325 -3.47 14.17 9.76
CA GLY A 325 -2.06 14.54 9.83
C GLY A 325 -1.22 13.65 10.75
N HIS A 326 -1.74 12.47 11.15
CA HIS A 326 -0.96 11.56 11.99
C HIS A 326 -0.11 10.63 11.12
N PRO A 327 1.16 10.39 11.49
CA PRO A 327 2.04 9.47 10.79
C PRO A 327 1.55 8.02 10.80
N ILE A 328 1.71 7.38 9.65
CA ILE A 328 1.63 5.94 9.45
C ILE A 328 2.93 5.52 8.80
N ILE A 329 3.67 4.60 9.42
CA ILE A 329 5.03 4.24 8.99
C ILE A 329 5.15 2.74 8.88
N SER A 330 5.49 2.23 7.69
CA SER A 330 5.93 0.85 7.52
C SER A 330 7.44 0.76 7.67
N TYR A 331 7.93 -0.32 8.28
CA TYR A 331 9.37 -0.49 8.53
C TYR A 331 9.75 -1.96 8.76
N LEU A 332 11.02 -2.25 8.52
CA LEU A 332 11.62 -3.56 8.77
C LEU A 332 11.93 -3.73 10.27
N ASP A 333 11.50 -4.85 10.84
CA ASP A 333 12.04 -5.42 12.08
C ASP A 333 13.06 -6.50 11.69
N ALA A 334 14.31 -6.10 11.53
CA ALA A 334 15.40 -7.00 11.16
C ALA A 334 15.72 -8.00 12.28
N GLY A 335 15.37 -7.69 13.53
CA GLY A 335 15.57 -8.58 14.68
C GLY A 335 14.69 -9.83 14.61
N ASN A 336 13.44 -9.67 14.15
CA ASN A 336 12.48 -10.76 14.01
C ASN A 336 12.33 -11.26 12.57
N GLY A 337 12.74 -10.46 11.57
CA GLY A 337 12.51 -10.73 10.15
C GLY A 337 11.10 -10.34 9.69
N ASP A 338 10.48 -9.38 10.37
CA ASP A 338 9.07 -9.02 10.17
C ASP A 338 8.93 -7.66 9.46
N LEU A 339 7.83 -7.50 8.73
CA LEU A 339 7.31 -6.19 8.32
C LEU A 339 6.41 -5.67 9.44
N LYS A 340 6.69 -4.47 9.93
CA LYS A 340 5.86 -3.77 10.92
C LYS A 340 5.22 -2.52 10.34
N LEU A 341 4.13 -2.11 10.98
CA LEU A 341 3.45 -0.85 10.76
C LEU A 341 3.19 -0.18 12.10
N VAL A 342 3.46 1.12 12.20
CA VAL A 342 2.96 1.97 13.28
C VAL A 342 1.92 2.94 12.74
N ARG A 343 0.81 3.09 13.46
CA ARG A 343 -0.16 4.18 13.27
C ARG A 343 -0.14 5.05 14.52
N CYS A 344 0.30 6.29 14.34
CA CYS A 344 0.45 7.20 15.46
C CYS A 344 -0.88 7.80 15.90
N ASN A 345 -1.02 8.05 17.20
CA ASN A 345 -2.24 8.64 17.75
C ASN A 345 -2.26 10.17 17.69
N ASP A 346 -1.11 10.79 17.42
CA ASP A 346 -0.95 12.22 17.21
C ASP A 346 0.07 12.52 16.09
N ALA A 347 0.22 13.79 15.75
CA ALA A 347 1.09 14.25 14.66
C ALA A 347 2.60 14.00 14.91
N ASN A 348 3.01 13.88 16.17
CA ASN A 348 4.40 13.73 16.58
C ASN A 348 4.77 12.27 16.92
N CYS A 349 3.82 11.32 16.90
CA CYS A 349 4.00 9.98 17.48
C CYS A 349 4.50 10.03 18.93
N SER A 350 3.89 10.89 19.76
CA SER A 350 4.30 11.09 21.14
C SER A 350 3.49 10.23 22.11
N GLY A 351 4.05 9.89 23.27
CA GLY A 351 3.24 9.38 24.40
C GLY A 351 3.14 7.87 24.58
N ASN A 352 3.88 7.04 23.82
CA ASN A 352 3.93 5.58 23.95
C ASN A 352 2.56 4.88 23.86
N ASP A 353 1.58 5.47 23.18
CA ASP A 353 0.26 4.89 22.98
C ASP A 353 -0.02 4.49 21.52
N ASP A 354 0.96 4.72 20.63
CA ASP A 354 0.89 4.42 19.21
C ASP A 354 0.60 2.94 18.91
N GLN A 355 -0.13 2.71 17.83
CA GLN A 355 -0.56 1.38 17.41
C GLN A 355 0.54 0.73 16.56
N ILE A 356 1.45 0.00 17.20
CA ILE A 356 2.46 -0.83 16.50
C ILE A 356 1.89 -2.24 16.30
N GLU A 357 1.93 -2.73 15.07
CA GLU A 357 1.54 -4.09 14.72
C GLU A 357 2.51 -4.77 13.75
N VAL A 358 2.53 -6.09 13.80
CA VAL A 358 3.23 -6.92 12.81
C VAL A 358 2.29 -7.16 11.65
N VAL A 359 2.73 -6.77 10.46
CA VAL A 359 1.99 -6.91 9.20
C VAL A 359 2.19 -8.30 8.62
N ASP A 360 3.45 -8.68 8.45
CA ASP A 360 3.87 -9.98 7.93
C ASP A 360 5.07 -10.48 8.73
N SER A 361 5.01 -11.73 9.15
CA SER A 361 6.06 -12.42 9.92
C SER A 361 6.46 -13.75 9.31
N ALA A 362 6.00 -14.04 8.08
CA ALA A 362 6.21 -15.31 7.43
C ALA A 362 7.48 -15.28 6.58
N GLY A 363 8.64 -15.34 7.22
CA GLY A 363 9.95 -15.39 6.55
C GLY A 363 10.89 -14.29 7.03
N GLN A 364 11.77 -13.84 6.14
CA GLN A 364 12.49 -12.59 6.31
C GLN A 364 11.86 -11.59 5.35
N VAL A 365 11.02 -10.71 5.87
CA VAL A 365 10.16 -9.84 5.07
C VAL A 365 10.27 -8.39 5.51
N GLY A 366 9.93 -7.48 4.61
CA GLY A 366 9.74 -6.06 4.92
C GLY A 366 10.89 -5.16 4.51
N SER A 367 11.94 -5.70 3.90
CA SER A 367 12.95 -4.86 3.24
C SER A 367 12.35 -4.11 2.05
N ASN A 368 12.92 -2.94 1.75
CA ASN A 368 12.46 -2.05 0.68
C ASN A 368 10.95 -1.75 0.74
N THR A 369 10.38 -1.61 1.93
CA THR A 369 8.95 -1.30 2.05
C THR A 369 8.61 0.07 1.46
N SER A 370 7.50 0.15 0.73
CA SER A 370 6.91 1.37 0.20
C SER A 370 5.43 1.41 0.57
N LEU A 371 5.03 2.47 1.27
CA LEU A 371 3.70 2.65 1.84
C LEU A 371 2.98 3.80 1.15
N LEU A 372 1.73 3.56 0.78
CA LEU A 372 0.75 4.60 0.47
C LEU A 372 -0.56 4.33 1.22
N LEU A 373 -1.41 5.34 1.30
CA LEU A 373 -2.76 5.19 1.82
C LEU A 373 -3.75 5.24 0.65
N ASP A 374 -4.72 4.34 0.66
CA ASP A 374 -5.83 4.40 -0.29
C ASP A 374 -6.80 5.56 0.02
N ALA A 375 -7.84 5.72 -0.80
CA ALA A 375 -8.84 6.77 -0.61
C ALA A 375 -9.64 6.66 0.72
N ALA A 376 -9.65 5.48 1.35
CA ALA A 376 -10.24 5.27 2.67
C ALA A 376 -9.25 5.57 3.82
N GLY A 377 -7.99 5.86 3.49
CA GLY A 377 -6.92 6.07 4.46
C GLY A 377 -6.32 4.76 4.98
N LEU A 378 -6.54 3.64 4.30
CA LEU A 378 -6.02 2.33 4.68
C LEU A 378 -4.63 2.09 4.04
N PRO A 379 -3.68 1.49 4.78
CA PRO A 379 -2.35 1.16 4.26
C PRO A 379 -2.35 0.17 3.10
N VAL A 380 -1.61 0.53 2.05
CA VAL A 380 -1.18 -0.34 0.95
C VAL A 380 0.36 -0.37 0.97
N ILE A 381 0.94 -1.54 1.17
CA ILE A 381 2.37 -1.71 1.38
C ILE A 381 2.94 -2.70 0.39
N ALA A 382 3.84 -2.25 -0.47
CA ALA A 382 4.72 -3.12 -1.26
C ALA A 382 6.01 -3.38 -0.47
N TYR A 383 6.54 -4.60 -0.53
CA TYR A 383 7.77 -4.97 0.18
C TYR A 383 8.44 -6.19 -0.44
N HIS A 384 9.74 -6.33 -0.18
CA HIS A 384 10.51 -7.50 -0.56
C HIS A 384 10.46 -8.57 0.55
N ASP A 385 10.28 -9.82 0.14
CA ASP A 385 10.45 -11.01 0.95
C ASP A 385 11.81 -11.62 0.64
N ASP A 386 12.82 -11.28 1.44
CA ASP A 386 14.18 -11.81 1.32
C ASP A 386 14.25 -13.33 1.50
N GLY A 387 13.32 -13.90 2.26
CA GLY A 387 13.27 -15.34 2.52
C GLY A 387 12.89 -16.15 1.27
N ASN A 388 12.01 -15.59 0.43
CA ASN A 388 11.51 -16.21 -0.79
C ASN A 388 12.01 -15.53 -2.08
N ALA A 389 12.76 -14.43 -1.95
CA ALA A 389 13.21 -13.58 -3.05
C ALA A 389 12.03 -13.13 -3.94
N ALA A 390 11.00 -12.57 -3.31
CA ALA A 390 9.72 -12.29 -3.95
C ALA A 390 9.22 -10.88 -3.64
N LEU A 391 8.44 -10.32 -4.58
CA LEU A 391 7.70 -9.09 -4.36
C LEU A 391 6.34 -9.45 -3.72
N LYS A 392 6.02 -8.79 -2.61
CA LYS A 392 4.75 -8.96 -1.90
C LYS A 392 4.03 -7.63 -1.75
N LEU A 393 2.71 -7.73 -1.67
CA LEU A 393 1.82 -6.63 -1.37
C LEU A 393 0.97 -7.00 -0.15
N ALA A 394 0.98 -6.12 0.86
CA ALA A 394 0.12 -6.21 2.03
C ALA A 394 -0.88 -5.05 1.98
N ARG A 395 -2.15 -5.37 2.13
CA ARG A 395 -3.21 -4.37 2.24
C ARG A 395 -4.01 -4.60 3.50
N LEU A 396 -4.23 -3.53 4.24
CA LEU A 396 -5.16 -3.57 5.35
C LEU A 396 -6.58 -3.60 4.79
N ILE A 397 -7.25 -4.72 4.95
CA ILE A 397 -8.66 -4.83 4.59
C ILE A 397 -9.44 -4.77 5.91
N GLU A 398 -10.34 -3.80 6.02
CA GLU A 398 -11.41 -3.94 7.02
C GLU A 398 -12.16 -5.21 6.63
N GLU A 399 -12.09 -6.26 7.47
CA GLU A 399 -12.69 -7.60 7.27
C GLU A 399 -13.78 -7.55 6.21
N PRO A 400 -13.60 -8.24 5.07
CA PRO A 400 -14.50 -8.09 3.95
C PRO A 400 -15.89 -8.36 4.51
N GLY A 401 -16.72 -7.31 4.56
CA GLY A 401 -17.96 -7.33 5.33
C GLY A 401 -18.75 -8.61 5.08
N GLU A 402 -19.58 -9.02 6.05
CA GLU A 402 -20.36 -10.26 5.97
C GLU A 402 -20.88 -10.45 4.54
N PHE A 403 -20.46 -11.54 3.88
CA PHE A 403 -20.85 -11.82 2.51
C PHE A 403 -22.36 -12.04 2.46
N ILE A 404 -23.04 -11.29 1.60
CA ILE A 404 -24.51 -11.31 1.52
C ILE A 404 -24.99 -12.08 0.29
N GLY A 405 -24.33 -11.89 -0.85
CA GLY A 405 -24.69 -12.53 -2.12
C GLY A 405 -23.94 -11.90 -3.29
N SER A 406 -24.08 -12.49 -4.47
CA SER A 406 -23.41 -12.03 -5.69
C SER A 406 -24.43 -11.65 -6.75
N CYS A 407 -24.11 -10.66 -7.60
CA CYS A 407 -24.93 -10.24 -8.73
C CYS A 407 -24.08 -9.74 -9.88
N GLY A 408 -24.26 -10.28 -11.09
CA GLY A 408 -23.54 -9.80 -12.28
C GLY A 408 -22.01 -9.82 -12.17
N GLY A 409 -21.44 -10.73 -11.38
CA GLY A 409 -20.00 -10.81 -11.11
C GLY A 409 -19.51 -9.98 -9.92
N TYR A 410 -20.38 -9.24 -9.24
CA TYR A 410 -20.07 -8.46 -8.05
C TYR A 410 -20.45 -9.20 -6.78
N ASP A 411 -19.54 -9.29 -5.81
CA ASP A 411 -19.81 -9.80 -4.47
C ASP A 411 -20.22 -8.67 -3.52
N VAL A 412 -21.45 -8.72 -3.01
CA VAL A 412 -21.97 -7.73 -2.05
C VAL A 412 -21.66 -8.15 -0.62
N ARG A 413 -21.08 -7.22 0.13
CA ARG A 413 -20.59 -7.41 1.51
C ARG A 413 -21.18 -6.36 2.44
N ARG A 414 -21.41 -6.73 3.70
CA ARG A 414 -21.95 -5.83 4.74
C ARG A 414 -20.93 -5.52 5.84
N THR A 415 -20.57 -4.25 5.97
CA THR A 415 -19.74 -3.75 7.08
C THR A 415 -20.58 -2.83 7.96
N GLY A 416 -20.95 -3.32 9.15
CA GLY A 416 -21.90 -2.62 10.02
C GLY A 416 -23.27 -2.45 9.33
N ASN A 417 -23.65 -1.18 9.06
CA ASN A 417 -24.92 -0.83 8.40
C ASN A 417 -24.74 -0.41 6.92
N ARG A 418 -23.56 -0.64 6.33
CA ARG A 418 -23.26 -0.30 4.93
C ARG A 418 -23.07 -1.56 4.10
N TYR A 419 -23.47 -1.48 2.83
CA TYR A 419 -23.20 -2.50 1.82
C TYR A 419 -22.20 -1.96 0.81
N SER A 420 -21.25 -2.79 0.39
CA SER A 420 -20.26 -2.49 -0.64
C SER A 420 -20.11 -3.66 -1.60
N ALA A 421 -19.67 -3.36 -2.82
CA ALA A 421 -19.26 -4.35 -3.82
C ALA A 421 -18.07 -3.75 -4.60
N ASP A 422 -16.95 -4.47 -4.62
CA ASP A 422 -15.71 -3.96 -5.22
C ASP A 422 -15.91 -3.68 -6.72
N GLY A 423 -15.46 -2.51 -7.18
CA GLY A 423 -15.65 -2.06 -8.56
C GLY A 423 -17.05 -1.54 -8.90
N TRP A 424 -18.01 -1.56 -7.97
CA TRP A 424 -19.35 -0.99 -8.17
C TRP A 424 -19.45 0.43 -7.62
N GLN A 425 -19.72 1.39 -8.51
CA GLN A 425 -19.83 2.82 -8.15
C GLN A 425 -21.29 3.29 -7.94
N GLY A 426 -22.25 2.40 -8.19
CA GLY A 426 -23.69 2.70 -8.05
C GLY A 426 -24.23 2.51 -6.64
N ALA A 427 -25.52 2.79 -6.45
CA ALA A 427 -26.19 2.47 -5.20
C ALA A 427 -26.32 0.95 -5.02
N ILE A 428 -26.30 0.47 -3.77
CA ILE A 428 -26.52 -0.94 -3.44
C ILE A 428 -27.77 -1.06 -2.56
N LYS A 429 -28.68 -1.96 -2.94
CA LYS A 429 -29.88 -2.31 -2.17
C LYS A 429 -29.96 -3.80 -1.97
N VAL A 430 -30.27 -4.21 -0.74
CA VAL A 430 -30.30 -5.60 -0.34
C VAL A 430 -31.59 -5.87 0.41
N GLY A 431 -32.29 -6.93 0.01
CA GLY A 431 -33.48 -7.47 0.65
C GLY A 431 -33.14 -8.35 1.84
N THR A 432 -34.07 -9.22 2.17
CA THR A 432 -34.03 -10.19 3.25
C THR A 432 -34.31 -11.58 2.69
N THR A 433 -34.39 -12.59 3.55
CA THR A 433 -34.80 -13.93 3.12
C THR A 433 -36.33 -14.09 3.04
N GLY A 434 -37.07 -12.99 2.90
CA GLY A 434 -38.52 -12.98 2.76
C GLY A 434 -38.94 -12.05 1.64
N ASN A 435 -40.22 -12.05 1.31
CA ASN A 435 -40.74 -11.29 0.17
C ASN A 435 -40.56 -9.78 0.33
N ASP A 436 -39.69 -9.21 -0.48
CA ASP A 436 -39.30 -7.82 -0.43
C ASP A 436 -39.79 -7.01 -1.64
N THR A 437 -39.78 -5.69 -1.48
CA THR A 437 -40.02 -4.75 -2.58
C THR A 437 -38.89 -3.74 -2.59
N LEU A 438 -38.00 -3.88 -3.56
CA LEU A 438 -36.78 -3.08 -3.67
C LEU A 438 -36.86 -2.21 -4.92
N ILE A 439 -36.64 -0.91 -4.73
CA ILE A 439 -36.71 0.07 -5.82
C ILE A 439 -35.39 0.83 -5.86
N GLY A 440 -34.70 0.75 -7.00
CA GLY A 440 -33.45 1.44 -7.28
C GLY A 440 -33.57 2.95 -7.37
N THR A 441 -32.47 3.58 -7.77
CA THR A 441 -32.34 5.04 -7.74
C THR A 441 -32.74 5.65 -9.10
N ARG A 442 -32.16 6.78 -9.49
CA ARG A 442 -32.24 7.28 -10.87
C ARG A 442 -30.94 7.06 -11.64
N GLY A 443 -29.88 6.65 -10.95
CA GLY A 443 -28.62 6.20 -11.53
C GLY A 443 -28.38 4.73 -11.22
N PRO A 444 -27.21 4.19 -11.62
CA PRO A 444 -26.90 2.77 -11.52
C PRO A 444 -27.14 2.20 -10.12
N THR A 445 -27.91 1.11 -10.05
CA THR A 445 -28.23 0.42 -8.81
C THR A 445 -28.00 -1.09 -8.92
N LEU A 446 -27.28 -1.66 -7.96
CA LEU A 446 -27.22 -3.10 -7.72
C LEU A 446 -28.27 -3.47 -6.68
N ILE A 447 -29.18 -4.37 -7.02
CA ILE A 447 -30.27 -4.85 -6.17
C ILE A 447 -30.15 -6.37 -5.98
N LEU A 448 -30.07 -6.81 -4.72
CA LEU A 448 -30.17 -8.21 -4.30
C LEU A 448 -31.52 -8.47 -3.61
N GLY A 449 -32.34 -9.36 -4.16
CA GLY A 449 -33.57 -9.88 -3.52
C GLY A 449 -33.25 -10.85 -2.38
N LEU A 450 -32.37 -11.81 -2.65
CA LEU A 450 -31.94 -12.93 -1.79
C LEU A 450 -32.88 -14.12 -1.85
N ALA A 451 -33.71 -14.35 -0.84
CA ALA A 451 -34.65 -15.46 -0.85
C ALA A 451 -36.04 -14.92 -0.59
N GLY A 452 -37.06 -15.51 -1.20
CA GLY A 452 -38.43 -14.99 -1.12
C GLY A 452 -38.99 -14.73 -2.51
N ASN A 453 -40.23 -14.27 -2.56
CA ASN A 453 -40.84 -13.84 -3.81
C ASN A 453 -40.79 -12.31 -3.86
N ASP A 454 -39.78 -11.78 -4.53
CA ASP A 454 -39.39 -10.38 -4.49
C ASP A 454 -39.92 -9.58 -5.67
N TRP A 455 -40.09 -8.28 -5.44
CA TRP A 455 -40.40 -7.30 -6.48
C TRP A 455 -39.27 -6.28 -6.62
N LEU A 456 -38.45 -6.44 -7.66
CA LEU A 456 -37.25 -5.63 -7.88
C LEU A 456 -37.44 -4.66 -9.05
N ARG A 457 -37.05 -3.40 -8.86
CA ARG A 457 -37.19 -2.35 -9.89
C ARG A 457 -35.94 -1.47 -9.98
N GLY A 458 -35.23 -1.49 -11.11
CA GLY A 458 -34.00 -0.71 -11.35
C GLY A 458 -34.27 0.80 -11.46
N ARG A 459 -35.11 1.15 -12.45
CA ARG A 459 -35.59 2.49 -12.87
C ARG A 459 -34.82 3.11 -14.03
N GLY A 460 -33.57 3.52 -13.85
CA GLY A 460 -32.90 4.45 -14.75
C GLY A 460 -31.39 4.29 -14.69
N ASP A 461 -30.72 4.40 -15.84
CA ASP A 461 -29.32 4.00 -16.06
C ASP A 461 -29.12 2.47 -15.98
N ALA A 462 -27.88 2.00 -16.12
CA ALA A 462 -27.56 0.57 -16.11
C ALA A 462 -27.64 -0.02 -14.70
N ASP A 463 -28.67 -0.83 -14.44
CA ASP A 463 -28.91 -1.49 -13.16
C ASP A 463 -28.52 -2.98 -13.21
N LEU A 464 -28.18 -3.55 -12.05
CA LEU A 464 -27.99 -4.99 -11.83
C LEU A 464 -29.06 -5.48 -10.86
N LEU A 465 -29.96 -6.35 -11.32
CA LEU A 465 -31.06 -6.89 -10.50
C LEU A 465 -30.90 -8.39 -10.39
N CYS A 466 -30.71 -8.90 -9.18
CA CYS A 466 -30.68 -10.33 -8.91
C CYS A 466 -31.76 -10.71 -7.91
N GLY A 467 -32.70 -11.56 -8.35
CA GLY A 467 -33.84 -12.06 -7.57
C GLY A 467 -33.36 -13.00 -6.47
N GLY A 468 -32.87 -14.17 -6.88
CA GLY A 468 -32.27 -15.16 -6.01
C GLY A 468 -33.14 -16.41 -5.91
N ASP A 469 -33.38 -16.93 -4.71
CA ASP A 469 -34.25 -18.09 -4.50
C ASP A 469 -35.71 -17.65 -4.34
N GLY A 470 -36.64 -18.26 -5.08
CA GLY A 470 -38.07 -17.94 -5.01
C GLY A 470 -38.60 -17.35 -6.31
N VAL A 471 -39.90 -17.03 -6.34
CA VAL A 471 -40.57 -16.58 -7.57
C VAL A 471 -40.59 -15.06 -7.61
N ASP A 472 -39.69 -14.49 -8.38
CA ASP A 472 -39.40 -13.07 -8.40
C ASP A 472 -39.99 -12.35 -9.60
N PHE A 473 -40.13 -11.04 -9.48
CA PHE A 473 -40.45 -10.15 -10.59
C PHE A 473 -39.45 -9.01 -10.63
N LEU A 474 -38.68 -8.94 -11.72
CA LEU A 474 -37.61 -7.98 -11.95
C LEU A 474 -37.97 -7.05 -13.10
N GLN A 475 -37.76 -5.75 -12.90
CA GLN A 475 -38.05 -4.74 -13.91
C GLN A 475 -36.94 -3.68 -14.01
N GLY A 476 -36.16 -3.70 -15.10
CA GLY A 476 -35.03 -2.79 -15.32
C GLY A 476 -35.47 -1.35 -15.61
N PHE A 477 -36.42 -1.19 -16.55
CA PHE A 477 -36.94 0.06 -17.13
C PHE A 477 -36.08 0.66 -18.24
N GLY A 478 -35.20 1.59 -17.94
CA GLY A 478 -34.50 2.37 -18.95
C GLY A 478 -33.02 2.46 -18.62
N GLY A 479 -32.19 1.93 -19.49
CA GLY A 479 -30.79 1.65 -19.19
C GLY A 479 -30.32 0.50 -20.04
N ASN A 480 -29.09 0.04 -19.78
CA ASN A 480 -28.65 -1.29 -20.21
C ASN A 480 -28.54 -2.13 -18.94
N ASP A 481 -29.61 -2.82 -18.62
CA ASP A 481 -29.79 -3.54 -17.37
C ASP A 481 -29.34 -5.00 -17.49
N LEU A 482 -28.86 -5.58 -16.39
CA LEU A 482 -28.68 -7.03 -16.24
C LEU A 482 -29.69 -7.53 -15.22
N LEU A 483 -30.54 -8.46 -15.63
CA LEU A 483 -31.52 -9.11 -14.77
C LEU A 483 -31.18 -10.59 -14.64
N ASP A 484 -31.05 -11.07 -13.41
CA ASP A 484 -30.85 -12.48 -13.07
C ASP A 484 -31.98 -12.90 -12.12
N GLY A 485 -32.89 -13.76 -12.62
CA GLY A 485 -33.99 -14.27 -11.80
C GLY A 485 -33.54 -15.26 -10.75
N GLY A 486 -32.45 -15.98 -10.97
CA GLY A 486 -32.11 -17.19 -10.23
C GLY A 486 -32.68 -18.45 -10.91
N ASN A 487 -32.94 -19.50 -10.11
CA ASN A 487 -33.26 -20.83 -10.64
C ASN A 487 -34.76 -21.13 -10.73
N ASP A 488 -35.61 -20.25 -10.23
CA ASP A 488 -37.04 -20.47 -10.07
C ASP A 488 -37.85 -19.84 -11.22
N ASN A 489 -39.19 -19.78 -11.10
CA ASN A 489 -40.06 -19.35 -12.20
C ASN A 489 -40.26 -17.83 -12.21
N ASP A 490 -39.21 -17.09 -12.56
CA ASP A 490 -39.18 -15.63 -12.44
C ASP A 490 -39.81 -14.91 -13.63
N VAL A 491 -40.18 -13.65 -13.41
CA VAL A 491 -40.67 -12.75 -14.46
C VAL A 491 -39.69 -11.60 -14.63
N LEU A 492 -38.91 -11.66 -15.70
CA LEU A 492 -37.95 -10.62 -16.06
C LEU A 492 -38.53 -9.68 -17.13
N ASN A 493 -38.36 -8.38 -16.92
CA ASN A 493 -38.71 -7.35 -17.89
C ASN A 493 -37.60 -6.29 -17.90
N GLY A 494 -36.57 -6.51 -18.73
CA GLY A 494 -35.46 -5.57 -18.88
C GLY A 494 -35.95 -4.15 -19.18
N GLY A 495 -36.85 -4.02 -20.15
CA GLY A 495 -37.33 -2.72 -20.60
C GLY A 495 -36.78 -2.39 -21.98
N ARG A 496 -36.29 -1.17 -22.20
CA ARG A 496 -35.75 -0.76 -23.51
C ARG A 496 -34.22 -0.76 -23.48
N GLY A 497 -33.58 -1.82 -23.98
CA GLY A 497 -32.13 -1.84 -24.21
C GLY A 497 -31.38 -3.15 -23.92
N ASP A 498 -32.05 -4.19 -23.40
CA ASP A 498 -31.37 -5.10 -22.45
C ASP A 498 -31.10 -6.54 -22.94
N TYR A 499 -30.22 -7.23 -22.21
CA TYR A 499 -29.92 -8.66 -22.31
C TYR A 499 -30.60 -9.42 -21.16
N ASP A 500 -31.62 -10.21 -21.48
CA ASP A 500 -32.30 -11.10 -20.52
C ASP A 500 -31.60 -12.47 -20.52
N GLN A 501 -31.14 -12.97 -19.36
CA GLN A 501 -30.63 -14.36 -19.21
C GLN A 501 -31.43 -15.15 -18.19
#